data_AF-A0A395YQ38-F1
#
_entry.id   AF-A0A395YQ38-F1
#
_cell.length_a   1.000
_cell.length_b   1.000
_cell.length_c   1.000
_cell.angle_alpha   90.00
_cell.angle_beta   90.00
_cell.angle_gamma   90.00
#
_symmetry.space_group_name_H-M   'P 1'
#
loop_
_entity.id
_entity.type
_entity.pdbx_description
1 polymer ?
#
loop_
_entity_poly.entity_id
_entity_poly.type
_entity_poly.pdbx_seq_one_letter_code
_entity_poly.pdbx_strand_id
1 'polypeptide(L)'
;MDKEKFQIYEDKMEKSLDALLSEYASIRAGRANPRVLDKLRVDYYGTPTPIQQVGNVSIPEARMIVIQPWEKSLLKAIEKAILTSDLGINPTNDGSVIRLVFPELTEERRKELAKDVKKKGEGAKVAIRNIRRDANEAFKKMEKADEISEDDLKEAEEKIQKMTDKAIEKVDKAVEAKTKEIMTV
;
A
#
# COMPACT_ATOMS: atom_id res chain seq x y z
N MET A 1 -1.32 -31.57 21.95
CA MET A 1 -0.63 -30.92 20.82
C MET A 1 -0.17 -29.52 21.19
N ASP A 2 1.13 -29.22 20.99
CA ASP A 2 1.71 -27.93 21.32
C ASP A 2 1.10 -26.80 20.49
N LYS A 3 0.55 -25.78 21.17
CA LYS A 3 0.04 -24.54 20.54
C LYS A 3 1.09 -23.89 19.63
N GLU A 4 2.37 -24.05 19.94
CA GLU A 4 3.49 -23.49 19.16
C GLU A 4 3.53 -24.02 17.72
N LYS A 5 3.15 -25.28 17.46
CA LYS A 5 3.19 -25.85 16.10
C LYS A 5 2.19 -25.17 15.15
N PHE A 6 1.07 -24.66 15.67
CA PHE A 6 0.08 -23.94 14.86
C PHE A 6 0.44 -22.45 14.71
N GLN A 7 1.05 -21.85 15.73
CA GLN A 7 1.39 -20.43 15.77
C GLN A 7 2.27 -20.02 14.58
N ILE A 8 3.23 -20.86 14.20
CA ILE A 8 4.12 -20.58 13.05
C ILE A 8 3.33 -20.38 11.75
N TYR A 9 2.26 -21.15 11.54
CA TYR A 9 1.44 -21.04 10.34
C TYR A 9 0.46 -19.87 10.42
N GLU A 10 -0.10 -19.60 11.60
CA GLU A 10 -0.91 -18.41 11.84
C GLU A 10 -0.09 -17.13 11.58
N ASP A 11 1.13 -17.04 12.13
CA ASP A 11 2.04 -15.91 11.92
C ASP A 11 2.40 -15.72 10.44
N LYS A 12 2.59 -16.82 9.69
CA LYS A 12 2.85 -16.75 8.23
C LYS A 12 1.63 -16.22 7.47
N MET A 13 0.42 -16.63 7.86
CA MET A 13 -0.81 -16.13 7.27
C MET A 13 -1.02 -14.64 7.60
N GLU A 14 -0.75 -14.23 8.85
CA GLU A 14 -0.82 -12.82 9.26
C GLU A 14 0.21 -11.97 8.52
N LYS A 15 1.45 -12.43 8.37
CA LYS A 15 2.46 -11.73 7.54
C LYS A 15 2.02 -11.56 6.08
N SER A 16 1.30 -12.52 5.53
CA SER A 16 0.75 -12.41 4.16
C SER A 16 -0.33 -11.32 4.08
N LEU A 17 -1.14 -11.18 5.13
CA LEU A 17 -2.12 -10.09 5.25
C LEU A 17 -1.42 -8.74 5.44
N ASP A 18 -0.41 -8.65 6.29
CA ASP A 18 0.33 -7.40 6.53
C ASP A 18 1.03 -6.91 5.27
N ALA A 19 1.61 -7.83 4.49
CA ALA A 19 2.18 -7.51 3.18
C ALA A 19 1.11 -6.91 2.25
N LEU A 20 -0.07 -7.51 2.17
CA LEU A 20 -1.19 -6.99 1.38
C LEU A 20 -1.61 -5.59 1.83
N LEU A 21 -1.75 -5.38 3.15
CA LEU A 21 -2.13 -4.08 3.71
C LEU A 21 -1.09 -3.00 3.42
N SER A 22 0.21 -3.35 3.50
CA SER A 22 1.31 -2.46 3.12
C SER A 22 1.26 -2.10 1.63
N GLU A 23 0.98 -3.07 0.76
CA GLU A 23 0.77 -2.81 -0.68
C GLU A 23 -0.43 -1.89 -0.91
N TYR A 24 -1.55 -2.11 -0.22
CA TYR A 24 -2.73 -1.25 -0.32
C TYR A 24 -2.49 0.16 0.21
N ALA A 25 -1.65 0.34 1.23
CA ALA A 25 -1.26 1.66 1.72
C ALA A 25 -0.50 2.47 0.66
N SER A 26 0.22 1.80 -0.25
CA SER A 26 0.88 2.45 -1.39
C SER A 26 -0.11 2.86 -2.50
N ILE A 27 -1.27 2.19 -2.60
CA ILE A 27 -2.33 2.52 -3.54
C ILE A 27 -3.18 3.65 -2.97
N ARG A 28 -2.80 4.88 -3.32
CA ARG A 28 -3.53 6.09 -2.92
C ARG A 28 -4.52 6.49 -4.01
N ALA A 29 -5.80 6.28 -3.76
CA ALA A 29 -6.86 6.76 -4.65
C ALA A 29 -6.97 8.27 -4.54
N GLY A 30 -6.42 9.00 -5.51
CA GLY A 30 -6.57 10.44 -5.61
C GLY A 30 -5.91 11.25 -4.48
N ARG A 31 -5.18 10.60 -3.55
CA ARG A 31 -4.41 11.34 -2.55
C ARG A 31 -3.08 11.79 -3.14
N ALA A 32 -2.83 13.09 -3.04
CA ALA A 32 -1.54 13.73 -3.29
C ALA A 32 -0.41 12.94 -2.60
N ASN A 33 0.64 12.66 -3.37
CA ASN A 33 1.83 11.98 -2.87
C ASN A 33 3.04 12.91 -3.08
N PRO A 34 3.74 13.35 -2.02
CA PRO A 34 4.91 14.21 -2.12
C PRO A 34 6.01 13.64 -3.01
N ARG A 35 6.09 12.31 -3.15
CA ARG A 35 7.05 11.63 -4.02
C ARG A 35 6.94 12.00 -5.49
N VAL A 36 5.79 12.52 -5.94
CA VAL A 36 5.67 13.06 -7.31
C VAL A 36 6.67 14.20 -7.55
N LEU A 37 7.08 14.90 -6.49
CA LEU A 37 8.04 16.00 -6.56
C LEU A 37 9.51 15.54 -6.45
N ASP A 38 9.81 14.25 -6.25
CA ASP A 38 11.19 13.76 -6.03
C ASP A 38 12.13 14.05 -7.21
N LYS A 39 11.57 14.08 -8.43
CA LYS A 39 12.31 14.41 -9.66
C LYS A 39 12.41 15.92 -9.91
N LEU A 40 11.64 16.72 -9.18
CA LEU A 40 11.63 18.17 -9.36
C LEU A 40 12.93 18.77 -8.81
N ARG A 41 13.57 19.59 -9.65
CA ARG A 41 14.75 20.38 -9.31
C ARG A 41 14.42 21.84 -9.52
N VAL A 42 14.81 22.67 -8.57
CA VAL A 42 14.60 24.12 -8.57
C VAL A 42 15.96 24.78 -8.65
N ASP A 43 16.05 25.82 -9.48
CA ASP A 43 17.24 26.66 -9.53
C ASP A 43 17.36 27.45 -8.22
N TYR A 44 18.37 27.11 -7.42
CA TYR A 44 18.74 27.83 -6.21
C TYR A 44 20.12 28.45 -6.45
N TYR A 45 20.14 29.75 -6.74
CA TYR A 45 21.37 30.52 -7.03
C TYR A 45 22.27 29.88 -8.10
N GLY A 46 21.68 29.40 -9.20
CA GLY A 46 22.39 28.77 -10.33
C GLY A 46 22.66 27.28 -10.16
N THR A 47 22.26 26.68 -9.03
CA THR A 47 22.45 25.25 -8.76
C THR A 47 21.10 24.52 -8.75
N PRO A 48 20.90 23.48 -9.58
CA PRO A 48 19.69 22.68 -9.59
C PRO A 48 19.57 21.84 -8.31
N THR A 49 18.66 22.25 -7.43
CA THR A 49 18.51 21.71 -6.08
C THR A 49 17.18 20.96 -5.94
N PRO A 50 17.12 19.79 -5.29
CA PRO A 50 15.88 19.10 -5.00
C PRO A 50 14.85 19.99 -4.27
N ILE A 51 13.60 19.92 -4.69
CA ILE A 51 12.50 20.71 -4.10
C ILE A 51 12.38 20.55 -2.58
N GLN A 52 12.68 19.36 -2.05
CA GLN A 52 12.65 19.03 -0.63
C GLN A 52 13.69 19.79 0.21
N GLN A 53 14.75 20.30 -0.43
CA GLN A 53 15.81 21.06 0.25
C GLN A 53 15.55 22.57 0.24
N VAL A 54 14.68 23.06 -0.65
CA VAL A 54 14.40 24.50 -0.81
C VAL A 54 13.13 24.96 -0.09
N GLY A 55 12.38 24.05 0.53
CA GLY A 55 11.18 24.38 1.30
C GLY A 55 10.53 23.20 2.01
N ASN A 56 9.54 23.51 2.85
CA ASN A 56 8.67 22.52 3.47
C ASN A 56 7.60 22.05 2.47
N VAL A 57 7.44 20.73 2.34
CA VAL A 57 6.39 20.11 1.51
C VAL A 57 5.38 19.43 2.44
N SER A 58 4.13 19.85 2.38
CA SER A 58 3.05 19.34 3.21
C SER A 58 1.81 18.98 2.39
N ILE A 59 0.94 18.14 2.94
CA ILE A 59 -0.32 17.69 2.33
C ILE A 59 -1.46 18.13 3.25
N PRO A 60 -1.92 19.39 3.20
CA PRO A 60 -2.97 19.87 4.09
C PRO A 60 -4.33 19.19 3.80
N GLU A 61 -4.55 18.76 2.56
CA GLU A 61 -5.77 18.11 2.11
C GLU A 61 -5.44 16.93 1.20
N ALA A 62 -6.38 15.99 1.06
CA ALA A 62 -6.19 14.78 0.27
C ALA A 62 -5.62 15.04 -1.12
N ARG A 63 -6.04 16.12 -1.80
CA ARG A 63 -5.67 16.41 -3.20
C ARG A 63 -4.74 17.61 -3.37
N MET A 64 -4.21 18.15 -2.28
CA MET A 64 -3.40 19.37 -2.31
C MET A 64 -2.02 19.10 -1.73
N ILE A 65 -0.98 19.47 -2.48
CA ILE A 65 0.36 19.64 -1.92
C ILE A 65 0.62 21.13 -1.76
N VAL A 66 1.15 21.51 -0.61
CA VAL A 66 1.63 22.86 -0.35
C VAL A 66 3.14 22.83 -0.20
N ILE A 67 3.80 23.69 -0.96
CA ILE A 67 5.24 23.93 -0.90
C ILE A 67 5.45 25.31 -0.32
N GLN A 68 6.05 25.38 0.86
CA GLN A 68 6.44 26.61 1.51
C GLN A 68 7.96 26.77 1.41
N PRO A 69 8.47 27.64 0.52
CA PRO A 69 9.90 27.86 0.40
C PRO A 69 10.48 28.51 1.66
N TRP A 70 11.75 28.26 1.93
CA TRP A 70 12.47 28.95 3.01
C TRP A 70 12.67 30.44 2.71
N GLU A 71 12.80 30.79 1.43
CA GLU A 71 12.94 32.15 0.94
C GLU A 71 11.83 32.49 -0.08
N LYS A 72 11.14 33.61 0.11
CA LYS A 72 10.06 34.04 -0.80
C LYS A 72 10.54 34.33 -2.23
N SER A 73 11.82 34.66 -2.41
CA SER A 73 12.47 34.86 -3.71
C SER A 73 12.37 33.61 -4.60
N LEU A 74 12.31 32.41 -4.01
CA LEU A 74 12.26 31.14 -4.73
C LEU A 74 10.89 30.79 -5.29
N LEU A 75 9.83 31.51 -4.92
CA LEU A 75 8.46 31.21 -5.38
C LEU A 75 8.39 31.12 -6.91
N LYS A 76 9.00 32.08 -7.62
CA LYS A 76 9.02 32.10 -9.09
C LYS A 76 9.84 30.94 -9.69
N ALA A 77 10.94 30.57 -9.04
CA ALA A 77 11.79 29.46 -9.49
C ALA A 77 11.07 28.11 -9.33
N ILE A 78 10.38 27.93 -8.19
CA ILE A 78 9.56 26.73 -7.91
C ILE A 78 8.39 26.66 -8.90
N GLU A 79 7.67 27.76 -9.10
CA GLU A 79 6.54 27.84 -10.03
C GLU A 79 6.97 27.46 -11.45
N LYS A 80 8.08 28.03 -11.93
CA LYS A 80 8.66 27.72 -13.23
C LYS A 80 9.05 26.24 -13.33
N ALA A 81 9.75 25.71 -12.33
CA ALA A 81 10.18 24.31 -12.32
C ALA A 81 9.00 23.35 -12.46
N ILE A 82 7.89 23.62 -11.78
CA ILE A 82 6.66 22.81 -11.83
C ILE A 82 6.01 22.91 -13.21
N LEU A 83 5.86 24.12 -13.76
CA LEU A 83 5.27 24.33 -15.09
C LEU A 83 6.08 23.67 -16.21
N THR A 84 7.41 23.61 -16.08
CA THR A 84 8.28 22.95 -17.06
C THR A 84 8.47 21.46 -16.81
N SER A 85 7.91 20.92 -15.73
CA SER A 85 8.03 19.51 -15.39
C SER A 85 6.95 18.67 -16.09
N ASP A 86 7.20 17.36 -16.15
CA ASP A 86 6.23 16.39 -16.65
C ASP A 86 5.05 16.14 -15.69
N LEU A 87 4.90 16.95 -14.63
CA LEU A 87 3.81 16.81 -13.67
C LEU A 87 2.44 17.16 -14.28
N GLY A 88 2.41 18.04 -15.29
CA GLY A 88 1.17 18.45 -15.96
C GLY A 88 0.16 19.15 -15.02
N ILE A 89 0.63 19.75 -13.93
CA ILE A 89 -0.19 20.45 -12.93
C ILE A 89 0.20 21.91 -12.91
N ASN A 90 -0.81 22.79 -12.94
CA ASN A 90 -0.61 24.22 -12.81
C ASN A 90 -0.50 24.61 -11.32
N PRO A 91 0.63 25.19 -10.86
CA PRO A 91 0.76 25.70 -9.51
C PRO A 91 -0.11 26.95 -9.29
N THR A 92 -0.66 27.10 -8.09
CA THR A 92 -1.27 28.35 -7.61
C THR A 92 -0.33 29.01 -6.61
N ASN A 93 -0.05 30.29 -6.76
CA ASN A 93 0.91 31.03 -5.93
C ASN A 93 0.18 32.09 -5.08
N ASP A 94 0.21 31.94 -3.76
CA ASP A 94 -0.45 32.86 -2.81
C ASP A 94 0.51 33.94 -2.28
N GLY A 95 1.69 34.11 -2.89
CA GLY A 95 2.73 35.07 -2.48
C GLY A 95 3.56 34.64 -1.26
N SER A 96 3.25 33.50 -0.66
CA SER A 96 4.00 32.89 0.44
C SER A 96 4.19 31.39 0.28
N VAL A 97 3.26 30.71 -0.40
CA VAL A 97 3.28 29.27 -0.64
C VAL A 97 2.85 28.98 -2.08
N ILE A 98 3.30 27.83 -2.61
CA ILE A 98 2.84 27.26 -3.87
C ILE A 98 1.91 26.10 -3.56
N ARG A 99 0.71 26.10 -4.15
CA ARG A 99 -0.27 25.01 -4.03
C ARG A 99 -0.35 24.22 -5.33
N LEU A 100 -0.37 22.91 -5.20
CA LEU A 100 -0.58 21.96 -6.29
C LEU A 100 -1.86 21.18 -6.02
N VAL A 101 -2.89 21.47 -6.81
CA VAL A 101 -4.18 20.76 -6.74
C VAL A 101 -4.17 19.65 -7.78
N PHE A 102 -4.23 18.41 -7.32
CA PHE A 102 -4.27 17.24 -8.19
C PHE A 102 -5.71 17.05 -8.70
N PRO A 103 -5.90 16.87 -10.02
CA PRO A 103 -7.21 16.56 -10.58
C PRO A 103 -7.75 15.23 -10.01
N GLU A 104 -9.07 15.04 -10.11
CA GLU A 104 -9.67 13.77 -9.71
C GLU A 104 -9.16 12.64 -10.58
N LEU A 105 -9.06 11.46 -10.00
CA LEU A 105 -8.88 10.27 -10.81
C LEU A 105 -10.11 10.12 -11.70
N THR A 106 -9.88 9.94 -13.01
CA THR A 106 -10.96 9.58 -13.93
C THR A 106 -11.60 8.25 -13.51
N GLU A 107 -12.86 8.04 -13.86
CA GLU A 107 -13.55 6.79 -13.55
C GLU A 107 -12.81 5.57 -14.13
N GLU A 108 -12.23 5.73 -15.31
CA GLU A 108 -11.38 4.71 -15.95
C GLU A 108 -10.16 4.36 -15.09
N ARG A 109 -9.44 5.37 -14.58
CA ARG A 109 -8.28 5.15 -13.71
C ARG A 109 -8.67 4.52 -12.37
N ARG A 110 -9.81 4.90 -11.79
CA ARG A 110 -10.35 4.26 -10.58
C ARG A 110 -10.67 2.78 -10.82
N LYS A 111 -11.28 2.45 -11.97
CA LYS A 111 -11.55 1.05 -12.37
C LYS A 111 -10.27 0.23 -12.53
N GLU A 112 -9.21 0.80 -13.12
CA GLU A 112 -7.91 0.12 -13.22
C GLU A 112 -7.30 -0.17 -11.85
N LEU A 113 -7.29 0.82 -10.95
CA LEU A 113 -6.78 0.64 -9.58
C LEU A 113 -7.60 -0.40 -8.80
N ALA A 114 -8.92 -0.41 -8.97
CA ALA A 114 -9.79 -1.43 -8.37
C ALA A 114 -9.47 -2.84 -8.89
N LYS A 115 -9.14 -2.99 -10.19
CA LYS A 115 -8.68 -4.28 -10.75
C LYS A 115 -7.35 -4.72 -10.12
N ASP A 116 -6.40 -3.80 -9.96
CA ASP A 116 -5.11 -4.10 -9.34
C ASP A 116 -5.25 -4.52 -7.87
N VAL A 117 -6.10 -3.82 -7.10
CA VAL A 117 -6.43 -4.19 -5.71
C VAL A 117 -6.96 -5.62 -5.63
N LYS A 118 -7.92 -5.98 -6.49
CA LYS A 118 -8.46 -7.35 -6.54
C LYS A 118 -7.39 -8.37 -6.89
N LYS A 119 -6.53 -8.08 -7.88
CA LYS A 119 -5.43 -8.96 -8.29
C LYS A 119 -4.47 -9.23 -7.13
N LYS A 120 -4.08 -8.21 -6.37
CA LYS A 120 -3.22 -8.34 -5.19
C LYS A 120 -3.89 -9.16 -4.08
N GLY A 121 -5.18 -8.95 -3.84
CA GLY A 121 -5.97 -9.74 -2.89
C GLY A 121 -5.99 -11.22 -3.24
N GLU A 122 -6.20 -11.57 -4.51
CA GLU A 122 -6.12 -12.96 -4.98
C GLU A 122 -4.71 -13.55 -4.79
N GLY A 123 -3.65 -12.76 -5.02
CA GLY A 123 -2.27 -13.16 -4.70
C GLY A 123 -2.08 -13.53 -3.23
N ALA A 124 -2.60 -12.72 -2.31
CA ALA A 124 -2.55 -13.01 -0.88
C ALA A 124 -3.33 -14.28 -0.50
N LYS A 125 -4.51 -14.50 -1.09
CA LYS A 125 -5.27 -15.76 -0.89
C LYS A 125 -4.50 -16.98 -1.38
N VAL A 126 -3.84 -16.89 -2.52
CA VAL A 126 -2.99 -17.98 -3.03
C VAL A 126 -1.84 -18.28 -2.06
N ALA A 127 -1.17 -17.24 -1.53
CA ALA A 127 -0.12 -17.43 -0.53
C ALA A 127 -0.64 -18.13 0.73
N ILE A 128 -1.81 -17.71 1.25
CA ILE A 128 -2.47 -18.36 2.41
C ILE A 128 -2.80 -19.83 2.12
N ARG A 129 -3.32 -20.15 0.92
CA ARG A 129 -3.61 -21.54 0.52
C ARG A 129 -2.35 -22.41 0.42
N ASN A 130 -1.22 -21.83 -0.01
CA ASN A 130 0.06 -22.52 -0.03
C ASN A 130 0.56 -22.79 1.40
N ILE A 131 0.45 -21.82 2.32
CA ILE A 131 0.79 -22.01 3.74
C ILE A 131 -0.05 -23.14 4.35
N ARG A 132 -1.35 -23.20 4.03
CA ARG A 132 -2.23 -24.31 4.44
C ARG A 132 -1.73 -25.66 3.95
N ARG A 133 -1.33 -25.74 2.67
CA ARG A 133 -0.80 -26.96 2.08
C ARG A 133 0.49 -27.41 2.79
N ASP A 134 1.41 -26.48 3.02
CA ASP A 134 2.67 -26.75 3.72
C ASP A 134 2.44 -27.22 5.16
N ALA A 135 1.43 -26.65 5.83
CA ALA A 135 1.02 -27.08 7.16
C ALA A 135 0.51 -28.53 7.14
N ASN A 136 -0.45 -28.84 6.27
CA ASN A 136 -1.00 -30.19 6.16
C ASN A 136 0.07 -31.22 5.77
N GLU A 137 1.00 -30.87 4.87
CA GLU A 137 2.12 -31.75 4.52
C GLU A 137 3.07 -31.99 5.72
N ALA A 138 3.30 -30.99 6.57
CA ALA A 138 4.12 -31.14 7.77
C ALA A 138 3.46 -32.05 8.82
N PHE A 139 2.17 -31.84 9.12
CA PHE A 139 1.45 -32.71 10.06
C PHE A 139 1.33 -34.15 9.55
N LYS A 140 1.14 -34.36 8.23
CA LYS A 140 1.18 -35.70 7.63
C LYS A 140 2.54 -36.39 7.75
N LYS A 141 3.64 -35.63 7.75
CA LYS A 141 4.98 -36.21 7.97
C LYS A 141 5.18 -36.60 9.44
N MET A 142 4.63 -35.82 10.37
CA MET A 142 4.68 -36.14 11.81
C MET A 142 3.88 -37.40 12.13
N GLU A 143 2.71 -37.57 11.51
CA GLU A 143 1.90 -38.79 11.67
C GLU A 143 2.66 -40.03 11.18
N LYS A 144 3.26 -39.97 9.99
CA LYS A 144 4.11 -41.05 9.45
C LYS A 144 5.37 -41.34 10.27
N ALA A 145 5.79 -40.40 11.11
CA ALA A 145 6.93 -40.57 12.02
C ALA A 145 6.49 -41.03 13.42
N ASP A 146 5.20 -41.39 13.59
CA ASP A 146 4.58 -41.76 14.86
C ASP A 146 4.69 -40.67 15.95
N GLU A 147 4.91 -39.41 15.55
CA GLU A 147 4.98 -38.26 16.48
C GLU A 147 3.59 -37.76 16.92
N ILE A 148 2.56 -38.04 16.11
CA ILE A 148 1.16 -37.69 16.38
C ILE A 148 0.24 -38.84 15.92
N SER A 149 -0.94 -38.97 16.52
CA SER A 149 -1.93 -39.96 16.10
C SER A 149 -2.73 -39.52 14.85
N GLU A 150 -3.49 -40.45 14.26
CA GLU A 150 -4.44 -40.13 13.17
C GLU A 150 -5.54 -39.16 13.62
N ASP A 151 -5.99 -39.28 14.87
CA ASP A 151 -6.99 -38.37 15.46
C ASP A 151 -6.41 -36.96 15.67
N ASP A 152 -5.16 -36.87 16.14
CA ASP A 152 -4.44 -35.59 16.24
C ASP A 152 -4.25 -34.93 14.86
N LEU A 153 -3.97 -35.72 13.82
CA LEU A 153 -3.85 -35.22 12.44
C LEU A 153 -5.18 -34.62 11.95
N LYS A 154 -6.30 -35.30 12.20
CA LYS A 154 -7.64 -34.79 11.84
C LYS A 154 -7.95 -33.48 12.55
N GLU A 155 -7.68 -33.39 13.86
CA GLU A 155 -7.87 -32.15 14.62
C GLU A 155 -6.98 -31.01 14.09
N ALA A 156 -5.73 -31.32 13.73
CA ALA A 156 -4.81 -30.34 13.16
C ALA A 156 -5.29 -29.82 11.80
N GLU A 157 -5.75 -30.69 10.89
CA GLU A 157 -6.29 -30.29 9.59
C GLU A 157 -7.53 -29.38 9.75
N GLU A 158 -8.46 -29.70 10.67
CA GLU A 158 -9.61 -28.84 10.96
C GLU A 158 -9.21 -27.47 11.49
N LYS A 159 -8.23 -27.43 12.41
CA LYS A 159 -7.76 -26.17 12.99
C LYS A 159 -7.05 -25.30 11.96
N ILE A 160 -6.21 -25.90 11.12
CA ILE A 160 -5.56 -25.22 9.99
C ILE A 160 -6.59 -24.66 9.02
N GLN A 161 -7.65 -25.42 8.72
CA GLN A 161 -8.73 -24.97 7.86
C GLN A 161 -9.44 -23.74 8.46
N LYS A 162 -9.80 -23.78 9.75
CA LYS A 162 -10.40 -22.62 10.46
C LYS A 162 -9.51 -21.37 10.43
N MET A 163 -8.19 -21.52 10.64
CA MET A 163 -7.24 -20.40 10.55
C MET A 163 -7.18 -19.83 9.13
N THR A 164 -7.15 -20.71 8.13
CA THR A 164 -7.14 -20.33 6.70
C THR A 164 -8.39 -19.54 6.34
N ASP A 165 -9.57 -20.02 6.73
CA ASP A 165 -10.85 -19.39 6.42
C ASP A 165 -10.95 -17.99 7.05
N LYS A 166 -10.53 -17.86 8.31
CA LYS A 166 -10.45 -16.56 9.00
C LYS A 166 -9.49 -15.59 8.29
N ALA A 167 -8.34 -16.07 7.84
CA ALA A 167 -7.37 -15.24 7.12
C ALA A 167 -7.89 -14.81 5.74
N ILE A 168 -8.57 -15.70 5.00
CA ILE A 168 -9.20 -15.37 3.72
C ILE A 168 -10.31 -14.32 3.93
N GLU A 169 -11.14 -14.45 4.96
CA GLU A 169 -12.19 -13.48 5.27
C GLU A 169 -11.60 -12.08 5.56
N LYS A 170 -10.48 -12.01 6.29
CA LYS A 170 -9.75 -10.75 6.51
C LYS A 170 -9.26 -10.14 5.19
N VAL A 171 -8.73 -10.96 4.27
CA VAL A 171 -8.30 -10.51 2.93
C VAL A 171 -9.49 -9.98 2.14
N ASP A 172 -10.62 -10.68 2.12
CA ASP A 172 -11.83 -10.25 1.40
C ASP A 172 -12.34 -8.89 1.90
N LYS A 173 -12.41 -8.72 3.23
CA LYS A 173 -12.78 -7.43 3.85
C LYS A 173 -11.81 -6.31 3.46
N ALA A 174 -10.51 -6.59 3.43
CA ALA A 174 -9.51 -5.60 3.03
C ALA A 174 -9.65 -5.20 1.56
N VAL A 175 -9.89 -6.17 0.66
CA VAL A 175 -10.14 -5.93 -0.78
C VAL A 175 -11.37 -5.06 -0.97
N GLU A 176 -12.47 -5.40 -0.29
CA GLU A 176 -13.74 -4.68 -0.39
C GLU A 176 -13.60 -3.24 0.11
N ALA A 177 -13.05 -3.06 1.31
CA ALA A 177 -12.82 -1.75 1.90
C ALA A 177 -11.97 -0.86 0.98
N LYS A 178 -10.87 -1.41 0.44
CA LYS A 178 -9.97 -0.65 -0.42
C LYS A 178 -10.58 -0.35 -1.79
N THR A 179 -11.33 -1.29 -2.36
CA THR A 179 -12.05 -1.09 -3.62
C THR A 179 -13.10 0.02 -3.46
N LYS A 180 -13.85 0.02 -2.36
CA LYS A 180 -14.83 1.06 -2.05
C LYS A 180 -14.16 2.42 -1.91
N GLU A 181 -13.08 2.52 -1.14
CA GLU A 181 -12.27 3.74 -1.01
C GLU A 181 -11.87 4.30 -2.38
N ILE A 182 -11.40 3.45 -3.30
CA ILE A 182 -10.99 3.87 -4.65
C ILE A 182 -12.15 4.44 -5.49
N MET A 183 -13.34 3.87 -5.32
CA MET A 183 -14.50 4.21 -6.15
C MET A 183 -15.34 5.37 -5.60
N THR A 184 -15.27 5.67 -4.29
CA THR A 184 -16.08 6.70 -3.64
C THR A 184 -15.38 8.06 -3.44
N VAL A 185 -14.05 8.11 -3.58
CA VAL A 185 -13.27 9.38 -3.56
C VAL A 185 -13.47 10.13 -4.86
#